data_AF-A0A497PWJ0-F1
#
_entry.id   AF-A0A497PWJ0-F1
#
_cell.length_a   1.000
_cell.length_b   1.000
_cell.length_c   1.000
_cell.angle_alpha   90.00
_cell.angle_beta   90.00
_cell.angle_gamma   90.00
#
_symmetry.space_group_name_H-M   'P 1'
#
loop_
_entity.id
_entity.type
_entity.pdbx_description
1 polymer ?
#
loop_
_entity_poly.entity_id
_entity_poly.type
_entity_poly.pdbx_seq_one_letter_code
_entity_poly.pdbx_strand_id
1 'polypeptide(L)' 'LTERLRELEQEGILQRDVDASVIPPRVSYRLTEKGRDLQPVLEAIQAWGLKYGDNVVATCLGKGLNLCFSCPVRES' A
#
# COMPACT_ATOMS: atom_id res chain seq x y z
N LEU A 1 12.09 7.69 8.29
CA LEU A 1 11.54 6.57 7.47
C LEU A 1 12.05 5.21 7.96
N THR A 2 13.32 5.08 8.30
CA THR A 2 13.94 3.81 8.71
C THR A 2 13.40 3.22 10.02
N GLU A 3 12.94 4.05 10.95
CA GLU A 3 12.49 3.60 12.28
C GLU A 3 11.23 2.72 12.20
N ARG A 4 10.18 3.17 11.50
CA ARG A 4 8.96 2.38 11.30
C ARG A 4 9.21 1.07 10.54
N LEU A 5 10.13 1.08 9.58
CA LEU A 5 10.49 -0.14 8.85
C LEU A 5 11.25 -1.13 9.75
N ARG A 6 12.12 -0.63 10.64
CA ARG A 6 12.81 -1.46 11.63
C ARG A 6 11.84 -2.05 12.66
N GLU A 7 10.86 -1.28 13.11
CA GLU A 7 9.79 -1.78 14.00
C GLU A 7 9.02 -2.92 13.31
N LEU A 8 8.60 -2.73 12.06
CA LEU A 8 7.88 -3.77 11.31
C LEU A 8 8.74 -5.00 10.99
N GLU A 9 10.06 -4.83 10.83
CA GLU A 9 11.02 -5.94 10.71
C GLU A 9 11.14 -6.70 12.04
N GLN A 10 11.27 -6.00 13.17
CA GLN A 10 11.34 -6.59 14.51
C GLN A 10 10.06 -7.36 14.87
N GLU A 11 8.91 -6.85 14.47
CA GLU A 11 7.62 -7.52 14.64
C GLU A 11 7.40 -8.68 13.65
N GLY A 12 8.34 -8.92 12.74
CA GLY A 12 8.27 -10.00 11.74
C GLY A 12 7.21 -9.79 10.67
N ILE A 13 6.75 -8.56 10.46
CA ILE A 13 5.80 -8.18 9.40
C ILE A 13 6.54 -7.97 8.06
N LEU A 14 7.77 -7.46 8.14
CA LEU A 14 8.65 -7.26 6.99
C LEU A 14 9.92 -8.11 7.12
N GLN A 15 10.41 -8.56 5.97
CA GLN A 15 11.72 -9.18 5.80
C GLN A 15 12.59 -8.25 4.96
N ARG A 16 13.83 -8.05 5.39
CA ARG A 16 14.83 -7.24 4.72
C ARG A 16 15.75 -8.11 3.85
N ASP A 17 15.77 -7.85 2.55
CA ASP A 17 16.66 -8.52 1.60
C ASP A 17 17.74 -7.54 1.12
N VAL A 18 19.00 -7.99 1.07
CA VAL A 18 20.15 -7.19 0.62
C VAL A 18 20.73 -7.80 -0.64
N ASP A 19 20.55 -7.12 -1.76
CA ASP A 19 21.10 -7.53 -3.05
C ASP A 19 22.54 -7.02 -3.15
N ALA A 20 23.49 -7.90 -2.81
CA ALA A 20 24.92 -7.62 -2.89
C ALA A 20 25.49 -7.72 -4.32
N SER A 21 24.71 -8.24 -5.28
CA SER A 21 25.15 -8.46 -6.66
C SER A 21 25.25 -7.18 -7.51
N VAL A 22 24.67 -6.07 -7.05
CA VAL A 22 24.68 -4.76 -7.74
C VAL A 22 25.51 -3.78 -6.92
N ILE A 23 26.32 -2.95 -7.58
CA ILE A 23 27.07 -1.87 -6.93
C ILE A 23 26.42 -0.54 -7.33
N PRO A 24 25.91 0.26 -6.38
CA PRO A 24 25.89 0.05 -4.93
C PRO A 24 24.84 -1.01 -4.49
N PRO A 25 25.06 -1.67 -3.34
CA PRO A 25 24.16 -2.70 -2.83
C PRO A 25 22.77 -2.14 -2.58
N ARG A 26 21.73 -2.83 -3.05
CA ARG A 26 20.34 -2.42 -2.91
C ARG A 26 19.70 -3.16 -1.74
N VAL A 27 18.91 -2.44 -0.95
CA VAL A 27 18.09 -3.03 0.12
C VAL A 27 16.65 -3.02 -0.35
N SER A 28 15.98 -4.17 -0.28
CA SER A 28 14.54 -4.31 -0.51
C SER A 28 13.85 -4.87 0.73
N TYR A 29 12.56 -4.58 0.87
CA TYR A 29 11.73 -5.10 1.96
C TYR A 29 10.56 -5.86 1.35
N ARG A 30 10.21 -6.99 1.95
CA ARG A 30 9.11 -7.85 1.52
C ARG A 30 8.20 -8.14 2.69
N LEU A 31 6.89 -8.21 2.44
CA LEU A 31 5.94 -8.70 3.44
C LEU A 31 6.15 -10.19 3.69
N THR A 32 6.24 -10.55 4.96
CA THR A 32 6.20 -11.94 5.43
C THR A 32 4.77 -12.49 5.32
N GLU A 33 4.57 -13.76 5.65
CA GLU A 33 3.23 -14.35 5.78
C GLU A 33 2.37 -13.58 6.80
N LYS A 34 2.92 -13.34 8.01
CA LYS A 34 2.30 -12.49 9.05
C LYS A 34 1.94 -11.10 8.52
N GLY A 35 2.79 -10.49 7.69
CA GLY A 35 2.51 -9.19 7.10
C GLY A 35 1.41 -9.21 6.04
N ARG A 36 1.27 -10.32 5.29
CA ARG A 36 0.18 -10.52 4.33
C ARG A 36 -1.16 -10.71 5.02
N ASP A 37 -1.17 -11.33 6.19
CA ASP A 37 -2.39 -11.53 6.99
C ASP A 37 -3.00 -10.22 7.52
N LEU A 38 -2.29 -9.09 7.42
CA LEU A 38 -2.81 -7.76 7.73
C LEU A 38 -3.70 -7.17 6.62
N GLN A 39 -3.72 -7.78 5.44
CA GLN A 39 -4.56 -7.39 4.30
C GLN A 39 -6.01 -7.04 4.70
N PRO A 40 -6.79 -7.90 5.40
CA PRO A 40 -8.17 -7.58 5.78
C PRO A 40 -8.29 -6.37 6.72
N VAL A 41 -7.29 -6.12 7.57
CA VAL A 41 -7.28 -4.94 8.45
C VAL A 41 -7.09 -3.66 7.64
N LEU A 42 -6.17 -3.69 6.67
CA LEU A 42 -5.94 -2.57 5.76
C LEU A 42 -7.16 -2.29 4.90
N GLU A 43 -7.85 -3.34 4.42
CA GLU A 43 -9.11 -3.23 3.68
C GLU A 43 -10.23 -2.62 4.54
N ALA A 44 -10.34 -3.00 5.81
CA ALA A 44 -11.31 -2.41 6.72
C ALA A 44 -11.04 -0.92 6.96
N ILE A 45 -9.77 -0.53 7.14
CA ILE A 45 -9.36 0.88 7.26
C ILE A 45 -9.68 1.64 5.97
N GLN A 46 -9.40 1.05 4.80
CA GLN A 46 -9.74 1.63 3.50
C GLN A 46 -11.26 1.81 3.37
N ALA A 47 -12.05 0.80 3.69
CA ALA A 47 -13.52 0.86 3.60
C ALA A 47 -14.09 1.94 4.53
N TRP A 48 -13.56 2.08 5.75
CA TRP A 48 -13.89 3.17 6.65
C TRP A 48 -13.53 4.53 6.05
N GLY A 49 -12.32 4.65 5.49
CA GLY A 49 -11.85 5.86 4.81
C GLY A 49 -12.72 6.25 3.61
N LEU A 50 -13.20 5.29 2.83
CA LEU A 50 -14.11 5.55 1.71
C LEU A 50 -15.51 5.98 2.18
N LYS A 51 -15.94 5.49 3.36
CA LYS A 51 -17.26 5.79 3.92
C LYS A 51 -17.33 7.18 4.55
N TYR A 52 -16.24 7.66 5.14
CA TYR A 52 -16.22 8.89 5.94
C TYR A 52 -15.17 9.92 5.49
N GLY A 53 -14.24 9.55 4.61
CA GLY A 53 -13.24 10.44 4.06
C GLY A 53 -13.83 11.24 2.92
N ASP A 54 -14.20 12.49 3.19
CA ASP A 54 -14.56 13.44 2.16
C ASP A 54 -13.40 13.56 1.14
N ASN A 55 -13.62 13.07 -0.08
CA ASN A 55 -12.71 13.13 -1.23
C ASN A 55 -11.30 12.54 -1.03
N VAL A 56 -11.20 11.26 -0.69
CA VAL A 56 -9.95 10.52 -0.95
C VAL A 56 -9.94 10.04 -2.40
N VAL A 57 -9.53 10.96 -3.28
CA VAL A 57 -9.04 10.80 -4.66
C VAL A 57 -9.35 9.43 -5.29
N ALA A 58 -10.33 9.42 -6.20
CA ALA A 58 -10.45 8.37 -7.21
C ALA A 58 -9.15 8.34 -8.02
N THR A 59 -8.19 7.55 -7.56
CA THR A 59 -6.94 7.36 -8.25
C THR A 59 -7.23 6.38 -9.35
N CYS A 60 -7.42 6.92 -10.56
CA CYS A 60 -7.39 6.18 -11.81
C CYS A 60 -6.03 5.46 -11.89
N LEU A 61 -5.92 4.29 -11.28
CA LEU A 61 -4.81 3.38 -11.48
C LEU A 61 -4.99 2.81 -12.89
N GLY A 62 -4.30 3.43 -13.82
CA GLY A 62 -4.16 2.96 -15.19
C GLY A 62 -3.69 1.51 -15.20
N LYS A 63 -4.61 0.60 -15.52
CA LYS A 63 -4.31 -0.55 -16.36
C LYS A 63 -5.37 -0.56 -17.44
N GLY A 64 -4.90 -0.50 -18.69
CA GLY A 64 -5.72 -0.31 -19.86
C GLY A 64 -6.93 -1.23 -19.88
N LEU A 65 -8.11 -0.63 -19.70
CA LEU A 65 -9.39 -1.13 -20.15
C LEU A 65 -10.29 0.10 -20.34
N ASN A 66 -10.89 0.20 -21.52
CA ASN A 66 -11.85 1.22 -21.87
C ASN A 66 -13.04 1.25 -20.90
N LEU A 67 -13.54 2.47 -20.64
CA LEU A 67 -14.89 2.84 -20.15
C LEU A 67 -15.09 2.96 -18.62
N CYS A 68 -15.17 4.20 -18.14
CA CYS A 68 -16.41 4.77 -17.58
C CYS A 68 -16.25 6.30 -17.37
N PHE A 69 -16.67 7.08 -18.37
CA PHE A 69 -16.70 8.56 -18.38
C PHE A 69 -17.87 9.16 -17.58
N SER A 70 -18.19 8.62 -16.42
CA SER A 70 -19.23 9.22 -15.57
C SER A 70 -18.94 8.96 -14.10
N CYS A 71 -17.99 9.73 -13.56
CA CYS A 71 -18.01 10.03 -12.14
C CYS A 71 -18.78 11.35 -11.99
N PRO A 72 -20.00 11.35 -11.42
CA PRO A 72 -20.66 12.59 -11.04
C PRO A 72 -20.00 13.04 -9.73
N VAL A 73 -18.99 13.91 -9.83
CA VAL A 73 -18.53 14.68 -8.67
C VAL A 73 -19.72 15.53 -8.24
N ARG A 74 -20.18 15.29 -7.02
CA ARG A 74 -21.26 16.01 -6.36
C ARG A 74 -20.79 17.43 -6.04
N GLU A 75 -20.94 18.34 -6.98
CA GLU A 75 -20.78 19.78 -6.74
C GLU A 75 -21.98 20.27 -5.91
N SER A 76 -21.67 20.85 -4.74
CA SER A 76 -22.59 21.66 -3.93
C SER A 76 -22.19 23.11 -4.09
#